data_AF-A0A961B426-F1
#
_entry.id   AF-A0A961B426-F1
#
_cell.length_a   1.000
_cell.length_b   1.000
_cell.length_c   1.000
_cell.angle_alpha   90.00
_cell.angle_beta   90.00
_cell.angle_gamma   90.00
#
_symmetry.space_group_name_H-M   'P 1'
#
loop_
_entity.id
_entity.type
_entity.pdbx_description
1 polymer ?
#
loop_
_entity_poly.entity_id
_entity_poly.type
_entity_poly.pdbx_seq_one_letter_code
_entity_poly.pdbx_strand_id
1 'polypeptide(L)'
;MPRTTATVAFLIAALSNALAAEETPLKPEPVKTLLDSYLKSFGHPATGLVYHNRLDGPNGISVLSSPAEIARREVRGQPMPWGYGSGIQDVALENGQLLFALCEAYDATGDDYMAEKSRSLFAALRALAQISPEPGFVPRGPHPDGRSYYPDSSRDQHAAYIEA
;
A
#
# COMPACT_ATOMS: atom_id res chain seq x y z
N MET A 1 34.59 -9.23 48.37
CA MET A 1 34.26 -10.28 47.39
C MET A 1 33.73 -9.62 46.11
N PRO A 2 34.53 -9.52 45.02
CA PRO A 2 34.07 -9.03 43.72
C PRO A 2 34.18 -10.16 42.69
N ARG A 3 33.10 -10.93 42.45
CA ARG A 3 33.10 -12.00 41.43
C ARG A 3 31.82 -12.13 40.61
N THR A 4 30.85 -11.23 40.79
CA THR A 4 29.52 -11.37 40.19
C THR A 4 29.28 -10.48 38.96
N THR A 5 30.00 -9.37 38.80
CA THR A 5 29.76 -8.42 37.68
C THR A 5 30.40 -8.85 36.36
N ALA A 6 31.55 -9.51 36.38
CA ALA A 6 32.26 -9.92 35.16
C ALA A 6 31.52 -11.04 34.40
N THR A 7 30.87 -11.95 35.11
CA THR A 7 30.17 -13.11 34.53
C THR A 7 28.88 -12.71 33.79
N VAL A 8 28.17 -11.69 34.29
CA VAL A 8 26.93 -11.19 33.66
C VAL A 8 27.24 -10.44 32.37
N ALA A 9 28.31 -9.64 32.34
CA ALA A 9 28.72 -8.91 31.14
C ALA A 9 29.15 -9.86 30.00
N PHE A 10 29.82 -10.97 30.32
CA PHE A 10 30.22 -11.98 29.33
C PHE A 10 29.03 -12.74 28.73
N LEU A 11 28.01 -13.03 29.55
CA LEU A 11 26.78 -13.69 29.09
C LEU A 11 25.96 -12.79 28.15
N ILE A 12 25.87 -11.49 28.41
CA ILE A 12 25.15 -10.56 27.53
C ILE A 12 25.87 -10.39 26.19
N ALA A 13 27.20 -10.26 26.17
CA ALA A 13 27.96 -10.15 24.92
C ALA A 13 27.90 -11.43 24.06
N ALA A 14 27.88 -12.60 24.69
CA ALA A 14 27.76 -13.88 23.99
C ALA A 14 26.35 -14.11 23.40
N LEU A 15 25.30 -13.61 24.04
CA LEU A 15 23.93 -13.64 23.52
C LEU A 15 23.74 -12.68 22.34
N SER A 16 24.37 -11.51 22.32
CA SER A 16 24.28 -10.57 21.20
C SER A 16 24.86 -11.11 19.91
N ASN A 17 25.96 -11.88 19.97
CA ASN A 17 26.54 -12.52 18.79
C ASN A 17 25.75 -13.75 18.33
N ALA A 18 25.00 -14.41 19.22
CA ALA A 18 24.12 -15.52 18.85
C ALA A 18 22.75 -15.06 18.32
N LEU A 19 22.31 -13.85 18.69
CA LEU A 19 21.11 -13.19 18.15
C LEU A 19 21.38 -12.31 16.93
N ALA A 20 22.63 -12.17 16.51
CA ALA A 20 22.94 -11.69 15.17
C ALA A 20 22.46 -12.76 14.20
N ALA A 21 21.15 -12.74 13.90
CA ALA A 21 20.62 -13.42 12.74
C ALA A 21 21.48 -12.95 11.57
N GLU A 22 22.09 -13.91 10.89
CA GLU A 22 22.68 -13.66 9.58
C GLU A 22 21.50 -13.15 8.73
N GLU A 23 21.40 -11.83 8.54
CA GLU A 23 20.47 -11.24 7.60
C GLU A 23 20.86 -11.80 6.25
N THR A 24 20.22 -12.92 5.87
CA THR A 24 20.38 -13.46 4.54
C THR A 24 19.74 -12.41 3.65
N PRO A 25 20.51 -11.68 2.84
CA PRO A 25 19.92 -10.63 2.01
C PRO A 25 18.88 -11.30 1.14
N LEU A 26 17.64 -10.82 1.22
CA LEU A 26 16.59 -11.26 0.32
C LEU A 26 17.14 -11.11 -1.10
N LYS A 27 17.28 -12.22 -1.83
CA LYS A 27 17.78 -12.15 -3.20
C LYS A 27 16.84 -11.20 -3.97
N PRO A 28 17.35 -10.26 -4.77
CA PRO A 28 16.53 -9.22 -5.42
C PRO A 28 15.54 -9.78 -6.45
N GLU A 29 15.87 -10.88 -7.11
CA GLU A 29 14.98 -11.59 -8.07
C GLU A 29 13.63 -12.03 -7.46
N PRO A 30 13.61 -12.62 -6.25
CA PRO A 30 12.39 -12.83 -5.50
C PRO A 30 11.53 -11.57 -5.30
N VAL A 31 12.12 -10.41 -5.00
CA VAL A 31 11.36 -9.19 -4.67
C VAL A 31 10.64 -8.63 -5.89
N LYS A 32 11.31 -8.54 -7.05
CA LYS A 32 10.67 -8.09 -8.30
C LYS A 32 9.53 -9.02 -8.71
N THR A 33 9.75 -10.33 -8.59
CA THR A 33 8.71 -11.33 -8.88
C THR A 33 7.51 -11.18 -7.94
N LEU A 34 7.75 -10.94 -6.65
CA LEU A 34 6.69 -10.68 -5.67
C LEU A 34 5.95 -9.38 -5.96
N LEU A 35 6.66 -8.31 -6.33
CA LEU A 35 6.04 -7.05 -6.72
C LEU A 35 5.18 -7.21 -7.98
N ASP A 36 5.69 -7.84 -9.03
CA ASP A 36 4.92 -8.09 -10.25
C ASP A 36 3.66 -8.93 -9.97
N SER A 37 3.78 -9.95 -9.11
CA SER A 37 2.64 -10.75 -8.66
C SER A 37 1.63 -9.90 -7.88
N TYR A 38 2.10 -9.03 -6.98
CA TYR A 38 1.25 -8.13 -6.20
C TYR A 38 0.51 -7.13 -7.10
N LEU A 39 1.24 -6.42 -7.97
CA LEU A 39 0.68 -5.47 -8.94
C LEU A 39 -0.33 -6.16 -9.87
N LYS A 40 -0.06 -7.38 -10.33
CA LYS A 40 -1.00 -8.15 -11.15
C LYS A 40 -2.25 -8.56 -10.37
N SER A 41 -2.08 -8.98 -9.12
CA SER A 41 -3.15 -9.59 -8.33
C SER A 41 -4.11 -8.56 -7.75
N PHE A 42 -3.59 -7.40 -7.35
CA PHE A 42 -4.36 -6.35 -6.67
C PHE A 42 -4.55 -5.11 -7.54
N GLY A 43 -3.78 -4.96 -8.63
CA GLY A 43 -3.84 -3.80 -9.51
C GLY A 43 -4.97 -3.83 -10.53
N HIS A 44 -5.37 -2.64 -10.98
CA HIS A 44 -6.26 -2.51 -12.14
C HIS A 44 -5.66 -1.56 -13.19
N PRO A 45 -5.53 -1.98 -14.47
CA PRO A 45 -4.83 -1.18 -15.48
C PRO A 45 -5.53 0.15 -15.82
N ALA A 46 -6.84 0.25 -15.61
CA ALA A 46 -7.58 1.49 -15.87
C ALA A 46 -7.21 2.64 -14.92
N THR A 47 -6.74 2.33 -13.70
CA THR A 47 -6.38 3.32 -12.70
C THR A 47 -4.88 3.34 -12.40
N GLY A 48 -4.17 2.24 -12.68
CA GLY A 48 -2.75 2.10 -12.34
C GLY A 48 -2.50 1.93 -10.83
N LEU A 49 -3.57 1.75 -10.04
CA LEU A 49 -3.54 1.60 -8.58
C LEU A 49 -3.74 0.14 -8.19
N VAL A 50 -3.24 -0.22 -7.01
CA VAL A 50 -3.57 -1.46 -6.30
C VAL A 50 -4.77 -1.26 -5.37
N TYR A 51 -5.55 -2.32 -5.18
CA TYR A 51 -6.77 -2.34 -4.39
C TYR A 51 -6.63 -3.21 -3.16
N HIS A 52 -7.44 -2.92 -2.13
CA HIS A 52 -7.42 -3.67 -0.87
C HIS A 52 -7.73 -5.16 -1.06
N ASN A 53 -8.62 -5.46 -2.01
CA ASN A 53 -9.00 -6.83 -2.35
C ASN A 53 -8.29 -7.31 -3.62
N ARG A 54 -7.94 -8.59 -3.65
CA ARG A 54 -7.38 -9.28 -4.82
C ARG A 54 -8.40 -9.30 -5.97
N LEU A 55 -8.00 -8.83 -7.14
CA LEU A 55 -8.85 -8.62 -8.32
C LEU A 55 -8.72 -9.69 -9.41
N ASP A 56 -7.70 -10.55 -9.36
CA ASP A 56 -7.53 -11.65 -10.33
C ASP A 56 -8.13 -12.99 -9.84
N GLY A 57 -8.91 -12.95 -8.75
CA GLY A 57 -9.66 -14.08 -8.23
C GLY A 57 -10.97 -14.37 -9.00
N PRO A 58 -11.72 -15.41 -8.64
CA PRO A 58 -12.92 -15.84 -9.36
C PRO A 58 -14.04 -14.79 -9.40
N ASN A 59 -14.07 -13.89 -8.41
CA ASN A 59 -15.05 -12.81 -8.33
C ASN A 59 -14.58 -11.54 -9.07
N GLY A 60 -13.31 -11.47 -9.48
CA GLY A 60 -12.78 -10.32 -10.19
C GLY A 60 -13.01 -8.99 -9.47
N ILE A 61 -13.42 -7.97 -10.22
CA ILE A 61 -13.79 -6.64 -9.72
C ILE A 61 -15.03 -6.67 -8.81
N SER A 62 -15.87 -7.71 -8.85
CA SER A 62 -17.08 -7.78 -8.01
C SER A 62 -16.81 -7.95 -6.51
N VAL A 63 -15.55 -8.15 -6.12
CA VAL A 63 -15.11 -8.05 -4.72
C VAL A 63 -15.11 -6.60 -4.20
N LEU A 64 -15.20 -5.62 -5.09
CA LEU A 64 -15.32 -4.20 -4.78
C LEU A 64 -16.79 -3.78 -4.76
N SER A 65 -17.12 -2.73 -4.01
CA SER A 65 -18.44 -2.10 -4.11
C SER A 65 -18.67 -1.56 -5.50
N SER A 66 -19.85 -1.82 -6.05
CA SER A 66 -20.23 -1.31 -7.37
C SER A 66 -20.35 0.22 -7.39
N PRO A 67 -20.20 0.88 -8.54
CA PRO A 67 -20.50 2.31 -8.69
C PRO A 67 -21.88 2.70 -8.15
N ALA A 68 -22.88 1.83 -8.31
CA ALA A 68 -24.23 2.06 -7.81
C ALA A 68 -24.31 2.03 -6.27
N GLU A 69 -23.59 1.12 -5.61
CA GLU A 69 -23.50 1.10 -4.14
C GLU A 69 -22.72 2.31 -3.63
N ILE A 70 -21.62 2.68 -4.27
CA ILE A 70 -20.81 3.85 -3.92
C ILE A 70 -21.68 5.12 -4.00
N ALA A 71 -22.44 5.30 -5.09
CA ALA A 71 -23.35 6.43 -5.26
C ALA A 71 -24.44 6.49 -4.17
N ARG A 72 -24.92 5.33 -3.72
CA ARG A 72 -25.87 5.22 -2.60
C ARG A 72 -25.22 5.28 -1.22
N ARG A 73 -23.88 5.35 -1.16
CA ARG A 73 -23.11 5.31 0.10
C ARG A 73 -23.36 4.04 0.90
N GLU A 74 -23.37 2.92 0.20
CA GLU A 74 -23.61 1.59 0.73
C GLU A 74 -22.42 0.67 0.48
N VAL A 75 -22.33 -0.40 1.27
CA VAL A 75 -21.47 -1.55 1.01
C VAL A 75 -22.32 -2.79 1.27
N ARG A 76 -22.50 -3.66 0.26
CA ARG A 76 -23.30 -4.90 0.36
C ARG A 76 -24.73 -4.63 0.86
N GLY A 77 -25.33 -3.55 0.37
CA GLY A 77 -26.69 -3.14 0.72
C GLY A 77 -26.88 -2.58 2.13
N GLN A 78 -25.79 -2.30 2.87
CA GLN A 78 -25.84 -1.64 4.17
C GLN A 78 -25.32 -0.20 4.06
N PRO A 79 -25.95 0.79 4.74
CA PRO A 79 -25.45 2.15 4.80
C PRO A 79 -24.00 2.18 5.32
N MET A 80 -23.11 2.75 4.51
CA MET A 80 -21.69 2.85 4.81
C MET A 80 -21.09 4.09 4.14
N PRO A 81 -21.35 5.30 4.68
CA PRO A 81 -20.94 6.56 4.05
C PRO A 81 -19.43 6.73 3.88
N TRP A 82 -18.64 6.04 4.71
CA TRP A 82 -17.18 6.05 4.67
C TRP A 82 -16.57 4.99 3.74
N GLY A 83 -17.41 4.11 3.19
CA GLY A 83 -16.96 3.04 2.30
C GLY A 83 -16.17 1.90 2.97
N TYR A 84 -16.22 1.73 4.29
CA TYR A 84 -15.53 0.61 4.93
C TYR A 84 -16.03 -0.75 4.43
N GLY A 85 -15.10 -1.65 4.12
CA GLY A 85 -15.40 -2.95 3.52
C GLY A 85 -15.75 -2.90 2.03
N SER A 86 -15.63 -1.74 1.38
CA SER A 86 -15.91 -1.59 -0.06
C SER A 86 -14.86 -2.19 -0.97
N GLY A 87 -13.69 -2.55 -0.45
CA GLY A 87 -12.53 -2.95 -1.24
C GLY A 87 -11.77 -1.76 -1.86
N ILE A 88 -12.30 -0.54 -1.80
CA ILE A 88 -11.63 0.69 -2.27
C ILE A 88 -11.26 1.64 -1.11
N GLN A 89 -11.46 1.21 0.14
CA GLN A 89 -11.44 2.09 1.31
C GLN A 89 -10.05 2.60 1.71
N ASP A 90 -8.97 1.93 1.26
CA ASP A 90 -7.59 2.22 1.66
C ASP A 90 -6.66 2.37 0.44
N VAL A 91 -7.19 2.62 -0.76
CA VAL A 91 -6.38 2.70 -1.98
C VAL A 91 -5.34 3.82 -1.89
N ALA A 92 -5.69 5.04 -1.46
CA ALA A 92 -4.71 6.12 -1.32
C ALA A 92 -3.62 5.77 -0.30
N LEU A 93 -4.01 5.24 0.86
CA LEU A 93 -3.11 4.81 1.92
C LEU A 93 -2.13 3.72 1.46
N GLU A 94 -2.64 2.61 0.96
CA GLU A 94 -1.83 1.44 0.56
C GLU A 94 -0.91 1.76 -0.61
N ASN A 95 -1.39 2.54 -1.60
CA ASN A 95 -0.57 2.95 -2.74
C ASN A 95 0.49 3.98 -2.33
N GLY A 96 0.20 4.88 -1.40
CA GLY A 96 1.21 5.80 -0.83
C GLY A 96 2.33 5.04 -0.10
N GLN A 97 1.97 4.05 0.71
CA GLN A 97 2.94 3.17 1.39
C GLN A 97 3.80 2.39 0.39
N LEU A 98 3.18 1.83 -0.66
CA LEU A 98 3.91 1.13 -1.72
C LEU A 98 4.86 2.07 -2.46
N LEU A 99 4.43 3.30 -2.77
CA LEU A 99 5.28 4.29 -3.43
C LEU A 99 6.51 4.60 -2.59
N PHE A 100 6.33 4.84 -1.29
CA PHE A 100 7.44 5.07 -0.37
C PHE A 100 8.44 3.91 -0.39
N ALA A 101 7.95 2.68 -0.29
CA ALA A 101 8.80 1.49 -0.36
C ALA A 101 9.54 1.34 -1.70
N LEU A 102 8.92 1.71 -2.83
CA LEU A 102 9.57 1.70 -4.15
C LEU A 102 10.66 2.76 -4.25
N CYS A 103 10.42 3.95 -3.70
CA CYS A 103 11.43 5.02 -3.64
C CYS A 103 12.62 4.60 -2.76
N GLU A 104 12.38 4.06 -1.56
CA GLU A 104 13.45 3.56 -0.70
C GLU A 104 14.24 2.42 -1.37
N ALA A 105 13.56 1.50 -2.05
CA ALA A 105 14.21 0.44 -2.79
C ALA A 105 15.11 0.99 -3.92
N TYR A 106 14.66 2.03 -4.63
CA TYR A 106 15.49 2.71 -5.62
C TYR A 106 16.69 3.41 -4.99
N ASP A 107 16.50 4.20 -3.94
CA ASP A 107 17.58 4.92 -3.27
C ASP A 107 18.66 3.97 -2.72
N ALA A 108 18.25 2.79 -2.23
CA ALA A 108 19.16 1.78 -1.71
C ALA A 108 19.93 1.00 -2.78
N THR A 109 19.39 0.86 -4.00
CA THR A 109 19.91 -0.09 -5.00
C THR A 109 20.29 0.52 -6.35
N GLY A 110 19.75 1.69 -6.69
CA GLY A 110 19.84 2.31 -8.02
C GLY A 110 19.07 1.56 -9.12
N ASP A 111 18.14 0.67 -8.76
CA ASP A 111 17.45 -0.18 -9.74
C ASP A 111 16.37 0.56 -10.52
N ASP A 112 16.61 0.75 -11.83
CA ASP A 112 15.70 1.46 -12.74
C ASP A 112 14.28 0.88 -12.78
N TYR A 113 14.12 -0.42 -12.50
CA TYR A 113 12.80 -1.05 -12.42
C TYR A 113 11.98 -0.46 -11.26
N MET A 114 12.59 -0.25 -10.09
CA MET A 114 11.90 0.36 -8.94
C MET A 114 11.54 1.81 -9.24
N ALA A 115 12.45 2.55 -9.90
CA ALA A 115 12.21 3.92 -10.31
C ALA A 115 11.04 4.03 -11.31
N GLU A 116 10.93 3.10 -12.26
CA GLU A 116 9.83 3.04 -13.22
C GLU A 116 8.48 2.79 -12.53
N LYS A 117 8.43 1.82 -11.60
CA LYS A 117 7.21 1.52 -10.83
C LYS A 117 6.82 2.69 -9.94
N SER A 118 7.78 3.34 -9.28
CA SER A 118 7.55 4.55 -8.47
C SER A 118 6.91 5.67 -9.30
N ARG A 119 7.52 6.03 -10.44
CA ARG A 119 6.97 7.08 -11.33
C ARG A 119 5.55 6.77 -11.81
N SER A 120 5.29 5.51 -12.15
CA SER A 120 3.97 5.06 -12.63
C SER A 120 2.92 5.18 -11.53
N LEU A 121 3.27 4.76 -10.30
CA LEU A 121 2.37 4.79 -9.16
C LEU A 121 2.09 6.22 -8.67
N PHE A 122 3.11 7.09 -8.66
CA PHE A 122 2.93 8.51 -8.36
C PHE A 122 1.98 9.19 -9.34
N ALA A 123 2.09 8.90 -10.65
CA ALA A 123 1.16 9.42 -11.64
C ALA A 123 -0.30 8.95 -11.38
N ALA A 124 -0.48 7.68 -10.99
CA ALA A 124 -1.78 7.12 -10.64
C ALA A 124 -2.37 7.76 -9.37
N LEU A 125 -1.57 7.97 -8.33
CA LEU A 125 -1.97 8.67 -7.10
C LEU A 125 -2.39 10.13 -7.39
N ARG A 126 -1.63 10.84 -8.24
CA ARG A 126 -2.00 12.20 -8.65
C ARG A 126 -3.33 12.24 -9.39
N ALA A 127 -3.61 11.26 -10.25
CA ALA A 127 -4.90 11.16 -10.91
C ALA A 127 -6.03 10.90 -9.92
N LEU A 128 -5.82 10.02 -8.92
CA LEU A 128 -6.76 9.77 -7.83
C LEU A 128 -7.09 11.06 -7.06
N ALA A 129 -6.11 11.87 -6.67
CA ALA A 129 -6.38 13.10 -5.94
C ALA A 129 -7.13 14.17 -6.77
N GLN A 130 -7.19 14.01 -8.09
CA GLN A 130 -7.87 14.93 -9.01
C GLN A 130 -9.31 14.52 -9.36
N ILE A 131 -9.79 13.34 -8.93
CA ILE A 131 -11.16 12.91 -9.25
C ILE A 131 -12.23 13.70 -8.49
N SER A 132 -11.87 14.26 -7.33
CA SER A 132 -12.78 15.10 -6.54
C SER A 132 -12.65 16.56 -6.95
N PRO A 133 -13.77 17.29 -7.13
CA PRO A 133 -13.74 18.73 -7.34
C PRO A 133 -13.45 19.52 -6.05
N GLU A 134 -13.51 18.87 -4.88
CA GLU A 134 -13.29 19.52 -3.58
C GLU A 134 -11.79 19.80 -3.36
N PRO A 135 -11.37 21.08 -3.22
CA PRO A 135 -9.96 21.43 -3.05
C PRO A 135 -9.34 20.79 -1.80
N GLY A 136 -8.21 20.09 -1.98
CA GLY A 136 -7.45 19.49 -0.89
C GLY A 136 -8.01 18.16 -0.37
N PHE A 137 -9.12 17.66 -0.93
CA PHE A 137 -9.66 16.36 -0.58
C PHE A 137 -8.95 15.24 -1.33
N VAL A 138 -8.45 14.24 -0.59
CA VAL A 138 -7.91 13.00 -1.16
C VAL A 138 -8.92 11.87 -0.93
N PRO A 139 -9.56 11.35 -1.99
CA PRO A 139 -10.46 10.22 -1.87
C PRO A 139 -9.72 8.96 -1.47
N ARG A 140 -10.42 8.06 -0.77
CA ARG A 140 -9.91 6.74 -0.38
C ARG A 140 -9.45 5.90 -1.57
N GLY A 141 -10.15 6.00 -2.69
CA GLY A 141 -9.88 5.29 -3.93
C GLY A 141 -10.89 5.73 -4.99
N PRO A 142 -10.63 5.56 -6.29
CA PRO A 142 -11.71 5.33 -7.22
C PRO A 142 -11.96 3.83 -7.35
N HIS A 143 -13.21 3.45 -7.55
CA HIS A 143 -13.55 2.21 -8.25
C HIS A 143 -12.76 2.14 -9.59
N PRO A 144 -12.48 0.95 -10.13
CA PRO A 144 -11.85 0.79 -11.44
C PRO A 144 -12.48 1.51 -12.64
N ASP A 145 -13.64 2.15 -12.48
CA ASP A 145 -14.26 3.01 -13.49
C ASP A 145 -13.61 4.41 -13.55
N GLY A 146 -12.65 4.69 -12.66
CA GLY A 146 -11.86 5.91 -12.61
C GLY A 146 -12.57 7.12 -12.04
N ARG A 147 -13.82 6.99 -11.56
CA ARG A 147 -14.63 8.15 -11.16
C ARG A 147 -15.53 7.94 -9.96
N SER A 148 -15.88 6.70 -9.62
CA SER A 148 -16.77 6.43 -8.49
C SER A 148 -15.96 6.35 -7.21
N TYR A 149 -16.26 7.22 -6.24
CA TYR A 149 -15.57 7.26 -4.95
C TYR A 149 -16.55 7.61 -3.82
N TYR A 150 -16.22 7.23 -2.59
CA TYR A 150 -16.95 7.69 -1.40
C TYR A 150 -16.50 9.12 -1.05
N PRO A 151 -17.42 10.07 -0.79
CA PRO A 151 -17.11 11.49 -0.58
C PRO A 151 -16.56 11.80 0.81
N ASP A 152 -16.17 10.77 1.57
CA ASP A 152 -15.56 10.89 2.89
C ASP A 152 -14.27 10.06 2.92
N SER A 153 -13.30 10.50 3.70
CA SER A 153 -11.94 9.98 3.73
C SER A 153 -11.39 10.01 5.15
N SER A 154 -10.18 9.51 5.37
CA SER A 154 -9.49 9.61 6.66
C SER A 154 -8.19 10.38 6.55
N ARG A 155 -7.70 10.86 7.70
CA ARG A 155 -6.46 11.62 7.79
C ARG A 155 -5.27 10.85 7.21
N ASP A 156 -5.24 9.54 7.39
CA ASP A 156 -4.18 8.66 6.86
C ASP A 156 -4.12 8.65 5.32
N GLN A 157 -5.24 8.73 4.62
CA GLN A 157 -5.28 8.84 3.15
C GLN A 157 -4.59 10.12 2.69
N HIS A 158 -4.81 11.21 3.41
CA HIS A 158 -4.21 12.51 3.10
C HIS A 158 -2.72 12.50 3.43
N ALA A 159 -2.34 11.94 4.58
CA ALA A 159 -0.93 11.83 4.98
C ALA A 159 -0.13 11.01 3.96
N ALA A 160 -0.62 9.83 3.60
CA ALA A 160 0.02 8.96 2.63
C ALA A 160 0.14 9.61 1.23
N TYR A 161 -0.83 10.45 0.84
CA TYR A 161 -0.77 11.19 -0.42
C TYR A 161 0.18 12.40 -0.38
N ILE A 162 0.33 13.06 0.76
CA ILE A 162 1.26 14.19 0.92
C ILE A 162 2.72 13.71 0.99
N GLU A 163 2.95 12.52 1.52
CA GLU A 163 4.26 11.87 1.60
C GLU A 163 4.73 11.28 0.26
N ALA A 164 3.80 11.11 -0.69
CA ALA A 164 3.99 10.52 -2.01
C ALA A 164 4.65 11.45 -3.05
#